data_AF-A0A1A8Y1D6-F1
#
_entry.id   AF-A0A1A8Y1D6-F1
#
_cell.length_a   1.000
_cell.length_b   1.000
_cell.length_c   1.000
_cell.angle_alpha   90.00
_cell.angle_beta   90.00
_cell.angle_gamma   90.00
#
_symmetry.space_group_name_H-M   'P 1'
#
loop_
_entity.id
_entity.type
_entity.pdbx_description
1 polymer ?
#
loop_
_entity_poly.entity_id
_entity_poly.type
_entity_poly.pdbx_seq_one_letter_code
_entity_poly.pdbx_strand_id
1 'polypeptide(L)'
;MSKDRQTIGTDGRPLPIMPPERDVRVWAKLVRVMFYTPGFLALLLIKSGDPTGFGVSVELLMLASVSAIVGGLFVGTYSSAAGADHSSRIGTWSGSLVIELLAVVPILCAIPSLFHELANSKLLHTLAPGAVDVSLGASELLPAMAILPFMLYQLAGFGTLHYVVSKQANWIINIGILGFIVMSTVANRNGNFTLEKALVSILVISMVIVVFYGILKLRQMQVTYDANCPQKEPK
;
A
#
# COMPACT_ATOMS: atom_id res chain seq x y z
N MET A 1 -20.41 -10.85 27.48
CA MET A 1 -20.08 -9.41 27.39
C MET A 1 -19.88 -9.09 25.92
N SER A 2 -20.75 -8.29 25.31
CA SER A 2 -20.53 -7.83 23.93
C SER A 2 -19.13 -7.21 23.85
N LYS A 3 -18.32 -7.73 22.92
CA LYS A 3 -16.97 -7.23 22.60
C LYS A 3 -17.06 -5.94 21.77
N ASP A 4 -18.23 -5.35 21.63
CA ASP A 4 -18.44 -4.22 20.76
C ASP A 4 -17.95 -2.94 21.43
N ARG A 5 -17.18 -2.17 20.66
CA ARG A 5 -16.73 -0.84 21.10
C ARG A 5 -17.94 0.04 21.31
N GLN A 6 -17.88 0.88 22.34
CA GLN A 6 -18.95 1.82 22.61
C GLN A 6 -19.04 2.84 21.48
N THR A 7 -20.26 3.13 21.04
CA THR A 7 -20.55 3.99 19.90
C THR A 7 -21.03 5.38 20.33
N ILE A 8 -21.36 5.57 21.60
CA ILE A 8 -21.86 6.82 22.18
C ILE A 8 -20.95 7.22 23.33
N GLY A 9 -20.53 8.48 23.34
CA GLY A 9 -19.67 9.06 24.36
C GLY A 9 -20.42 9.45 25.63
N THR A 10 -19.67 9.79 26.67
CA THR A 10 -20.20 10.34 27.93
C THR A 10 -20.95 11.66 27.75
N ASP A 11 -20.69 12.36 26.65
CA ASP A 11 -21.34 13.59 26.21
C ASP A 11 -22.63 13.34 25.41
N GLY A 12 -23.02 12.07 25.21
CA GLY A 12 -24.20 11.68 24.43
C GLY A 12 -24.01 11.83 22.91
N ARG A 13 -22.80 12.14 22.43
CA ARG A 13 -22.50 12.26 20.99
C ARG A 13 -21.93 10.94 20.44
N PRO A 14 -22.05 10.69 19.12
CA PRO A 14 -21.44 9.51 18.51
C PRO A 14 -19.90 9.59 18.58
N LEU A 15 -19.27 8.52 19.06
CA LEU A 15 -17.82 8.37 19.08
C LEU A 15 -17.29 8.12 17.66
N PRO A 16 -16.05 8.56 17.35
CA PRO A 16 -15.44 8.26 16.06
C PRO A 16 -15.29 6.74 15.88
N ILE A 17 -15.62 6.26 14.67
CA ILE A 17 -15.50 4.84 14.32
C ILE A 17 -14.03 4.53 14.09
N MET A 18 -13.40 3.92 15.10
CA MET A 18 -11.99 3.56 15.05
C MET A 18 -11.77 2.32 14.16
N PRO A 19 -10.64 2.22 13.44
CA PRO A 19 -10.33 1.02 12.67
C PRO A 19 -10.27 -0.23 13.57
N PRO A 20 -10.55 -1.42 13.03
CA PRO A 20 -10.55 -2.65 13.82
C PRO A 20 -9.17 -2.94 14.40
N GLU A 21 -9.12 -3.68 15.51
CA GLU A 21 -7.85 -4.15 16.06
C GLU A 21 -7.18 -5.10 15.08
N ARG A 22 -5.91 -4.82 14.79
CA ARG A 22 -5.10 -5.57 13.84
C ARG A 22 -4.02 -6.31 14.62
N ASP A 23 -3.85 -7.61 14.38
CA ASP A 23 -2.78 -8.37 15.06
C ASP A 23 -1.42 -7.91 14.53
N VAL A 24 -0.68 -7.24 15.41
CA VAL A 24 0.67 -6.72 15.18
C VAL A 24 1.59 -7.80 14.61
N ARG A 25 1.50 -9.04 15.11
CA ARG A 25 2.38 -10.14 14.66
C ARG A 25 2.14 -10.47 13.20
N VAL A 26 0.90 -10.39 12.74
CA VAL A 26 0.53 -10.64 11.34
C VAL A 26 1.07 -9.51 10.46
N TRP A 27 0.92 -8.25 10.87
CA TRP A 27 1.42 -7.10 10.12
C TRP A 27 2.95 -7.03 10.08
N ALA A 28 3.62 -7.33 11.19
CA ALA A 28 5.08 -7.41 11.23
C ALA A 28 5.62 -8.54 10.33
N LYS A 29 4.90 -9.68 10.23
CA LYS A 29 5.22 -10.73 9.26
C LYS A 29 4.99 -10.27 7.82
N LEU A 30 3.90 -9.53 7.58
CA LEU A 30 3.57 -8.99 6.26
C LEU A 30 4.65 -8.02 5.75
N VAL A 31 5.21 -7.17 6.62
CA VAL A 31 6.38 -6.33 6.30
C VAL A 31 7.57 -7.17 5.82
N ARG A 32 7.87 -8.28 6.50
CA ARG A 32 8.97 -9.17 6.11
C ARG A 32 8.71 -9.83 4.75
N VAL A 33 7.51 -10.37 4.55
CA VAL A 33 7.13 -11.04 3.29
C VAL A 33 7.12 -10.06 2.11
N MET A 34 6.60 -8.85 2.31
CA MET A 34 6.57 -7.79 1.29
C MET A 34 7.96 -7.32 0.85
N PHE A 35 9.05 -7.62 1.57
CA PHE A 35 10.40 -7.23 1.15
C PHE A 35 11.34 -8.34 0.82
N TYR A 36 11.29 -9.46 1.53
CA TYR A 36 12.14 -10.58 1.14
C TYR A 36 11.76 -11.11 -0.23
N THR A 37 10.47 -11.09 -0.59
CA THR A 37 10.02 -11.58 -1.90
C THR A 37 10.41 -10.64 -3.05
N PRO A 38 10.15 -9.32 -2.97
CA PRO A 38 10.51 -8.39 -4.04
C PRO A 38 11.99 -7.97 -4.03
N GLY A 39 12.66 -7.96 -2.87
CA GLY A 39 14.13 -7.74 -2.78
C GLY A 39 14.93 -8.87 -3.42
N PHE A 40 14.44 -10.11 -3.31
CA PHE A 40 14.96 -11.24 -4.07
C PHE A 40 14.68 -11.07 -5.58
N LEU A 41 13.50 -10.56 -5.93
CA LEU A 41 13.17 -10.20 -7.31
C LEU A 41 14.13 -9.13 -7.86
N ALA A 42 14.44 -8.06 -7.12
CA ALA A 42 15.41 -7.04 -7.53
C ALA A 42 16.84 -7.57 -7.68
N LEU A 43 17.28 -8.47 -6.81
CA LEU A 43 18.59 -9.13 -6.99
C LEU A 43 18.65 -9.96 -8.27
N LEU A 44 17.55 -10.62 -8.66
CA LEU A 44 17.44 -11.29 -9.95
C LEU A 44 17.45 -10.31 -11.13
N LEU A 45 16.94 -9.09 -10.92
CA LEU A 45 16.84 -8.04 -11.92
C LEU A 45 18.12 -7.19 -12.07
N ILE A 46 19.00 -7.05 -11.06
CA ILE A 46 20.34 -6.41 -11.19
C ILE A 46 21.15 -7.05 -12.32
N LYS A 47 20.83 -8.29 -12.67
CA LYS A 47 21.45 -9.03 -13.76
C LYS A 47 20.95 -8.62 -15.16
N SER A 48 19.96 -7.72 -15.35
CA SER A 48 19.20 -7.58 -16.61
C SER A 48 19.50 -6.36 -17.52
N GLY A 49 20.33 -5.40 -17.13
CA GLY A 49 21.11 -4.51 -18.02
C GLY A 49 20.42 -3.53 -18.98
N ASP A 50 19.17 -3.09 -18.77
CA ASP A 50 18.72 -1.77 -19.26
C ASP A 50 18.73 -0.76 -18.09
N PRO A 51 19.52 0.32 -18.14
CA PRO A 51 19.76 1.15 -16.96
C PRO A 51 18.57 2.01 -16.50
N THR A 52 17.60 2.34 -17.37
CA THR A 52 16.62 3.39 -17.05
C THR A 52 15.32 2.83 -16.48
N GLY A 53 14.72 1.81 -17.11
CA GLY A 53 13.48 1.18 -16.62
C GLY A 53 13.73 0.30 -15.39
N PHE A 54 14.88 -0.39 -15.38
CA PHE A 54 15.35 -1.11 -14.20
C PHE A 54 15.62 -0.16 -13.03
N GLY A 55 16.25 0.99 -13.29
CA GLY A 55 16.52 2.02 -12.29
C GLY A 55 15.25 2.47 -11.57
N VAL A 56 14.20 2.83 -12.32
CA VAL A 56 12.91 3.26 -11.74
C VAL A 56 12.24 2.13 -10.94
N SER A 57 12.29 0.89 -11.43
CA SER A 57 11.71 -0.26 -10.73
C SER A 57 12.42 -0.57 -9.41
N VAL A 58 13.75 -0.44 -9.39
CA VAL A 58 14.56 -0.58 -8.17
C VAL A 58 14.31 0.58 -7.22
N GLU A 59 14.22 1.80 -7.70
CA GLU A 59 13.92 2.98 -6.87
C GLU A 59 12.56 2.84 -6.18
N LEU A 60 11.53 2.41 -6.93
CA LEU A 60 10.20 2.15 -6.36
C LEU A 60 10.21 1.00 -5.36
N LEU A 61 11.00 -0.05 -5.63
CA LEU A 61 11.17 -1.14 -4.69
C LEU A 61 11.90 -0.70 -3.41
N MET A 62 12.94 0.12 -3.53
CA MET A 62 13.66 0.69 -2.39
C MET A 62 12.73 1.58 -1.58
N LEU A 63 11.91 2.41 -2.24
CA LEU A 63 10.93 3.26 -1.59
C LEU A 63 9.85 2.43 -0.88
N ALA A 64 9.38 1.36 -1.50
CA ALA A 64 8.49 0.41 -0.86
C ALA A 64 9.16 -0.21 0.37
N SER A 65 10.43 -0.65 0.24
CA SER A 65 11.29 -1.22 1.30
C SER A 65 11.40 -0.34 2.53
N VAL A 66 11.77 0.92 2.31
CA VAL A 66 11.82 1.91 3.38
C VAL A 66 10.43 2.10 3.98
N SER A 67 9.39 2.16 3.15
CA SER A 67 8.03 2.42 3.61
C SER A 67 7.50 1.33 4.54
N ALA A 68 7.63 0.03 4.23
CA ALA A 68 7.20 -0.97 5.21
C ALA A 68 8.21 -1.26 6.32
N ILE A 69 9.49 -0.89 6.21
CA ILE A 69 10.37 -0.82 7.41
C ILE A 69 9.80 0.22 8.37
N VAL A 70 9.52 1.43 7.89
CA VAL A 70 8.87 2.48 8.67
C VAL A 70 7.51 1.98 9.18
N GLY A 71 6.66 1.42 8.33
CA GLY A 71 5.38 0.83 8.73
C GLY A 71 5.52 -0.26 9.80
N GLY A 72 6.53 -1.11 9.69
CA GLY A 72 6.86 -2.15 10.66
C GLY A 72 7.41 -1.61 11.97
N LEU A 73 8.20 -0.53 11.93
CA LEU A 73 8.62 0.21 13.14
C LEU A 73 7.39 0.80 13.82
N PHE A 74 6.51 1.49 13.09
CA PHE A 74 5.25 2.02 13.62
C PHE A 74 4.35 0.92 14.21
N VAL A 75 4.28 -0.26 13.59
CA VAL A 75 3.55 -1.42 14.15
C VAL A 75 4.25 -1.96 15.40
N GLY A 76 5.58 -2.10 15.38
CA GLY A 76 6.37 -2.76 16.42
C GLY A 76 6.57 -1.92 17.69
N THR A 77 6.92 -0.64 17.55
CA THR A 77 7.14 0.29 18.68
C THR A 77 5.85 0.56 19.47
N TYR A 78 4.72 0.33 18.84
CA TYR A 78 3.39 0.61 19.36
C TYR A 78 2.55 -0.69 19.40
N SER A 79 3.20 -1.86 19.56
CA SER A 79 2.49 -3.12 19.67
C SER A 79 1.95 -3.37 21.08
N SER A 80 0.69 -3.80 21.16
CA SER A 80 -0.04 -3.93 22.42
C SER A 80 0.44 -5.12 23.26
N ALA A 81 1.31 -4.86 24.24
CA ALA A 81 1.32 -5.66 25.46
C ALA A 81 0.17 -5.17 26.38
N ALA A 82 -0.30 -6.01 27.31
CA ALA A 82 -1.22 -5.56 28.35
C ALA A 82 -0.55 -4.43 29.16
N GLY A 83 -1.05 -3.19 29.00
CA GLY A 83 -0.41 -1.97 29.55
C GLY A 83 0.05 -0.95 28.50
N ALA A 84 -0.16 -1.22 27.21
CA ALA A 84 0.10 -0.27 26.12
C ALA A 84 -0.76 1.02 26.25
N ASP A 85 -0.09 2.17 26.25
CA ASP A 85 -0.66 3.51 26.35
C ASP A 85 -1.46 3.92 25.10
N HIS A 86 -2.19 5.04 25.17
CA HIS A 86 -3.04 5.58 24.09
C HIS A 86 -2.34 5.67 22.73
N SER A 87 -1.04 5.99 22.74
CA SER A 87 -0.20 6.09 21.54
C SER A 87 -0.02 4.75 20.82
N SER A 88 -0.05 3.65 21.57
CA SER A 88 0.18 2.29 21.09
C SER A 88 -0.88 1.81 20.08
N ARG A 89 -2.16 2.16 20.27
CA ARG A 89 -3.24 1.72 19.36
C ARG A 89 -3.16 2.37 17.97
N ILE A 90 -2.65 3.60 17.89
CA ILE A 90 -2.53 4.38 16.65
C ILE A 90 -1.43 3.83 15.74
N GLY A 91 -0.35 3.28 16.32
CA GLY A 91 0.83 2.87 15.58
C GLY A 91 0.55 1.72 14.62
N THR A 92 -0.28 0.75 15.02
CA THR A 92 -0.64 -0.37 14.13
C THR A 92 -1.48 0.08 12.94
N TRP A 93 -2.45 0.99 13.14
CA TRP A 93 -3.25 1.53 12.04
C TRP A 93 -2.45 2.46 11.13
N SER A 94 -1.61 3.32 11.72
CA SER A 94 -0.71 4.20 10.98
C SER A 94 0.28 3.41 10.15
N GLY A 95 0.93 2.40 10.75
CA GLY A 95 1.85 1.52 10.04
C GLY A 95 1.16 0.73 8.94
N SER A 96 -0.08 0.29 9.17
CA SER A 96 -0.86 -0.34 8.13
C SER A 96 -1.22 0.59 6.97
N LEU A 97 -1.55 1.85 7.24
CA LEU A 97 -1.83 2.85 6.20
C LEU A 97 -0.57 3.12 5.35
N VAL A 98 0.60 3.22 6.00
CA VAL A 98 1.90 3.36 5.32
C VAL A 98 2.17 2.16 4.42
N ILE A 99 1.90 0.93 4.89
CA ILE A 99 2.08 -0.29 4.08
C ILE A 99 1.13 -0.31 2.89
N GLU A 100 -0.16 -0.05 3.12
CA GLU A 100 -1.19 -0.06 2.09
C GLU A 100 -0.90 0.95 0.98
N LEU A 101 -0.44 2.16 1.33
CA LEU A 101 -0.31 3.26 0.38
C LEU A 101 1.11 3.51 -0.13
N LEU A 102 2.16 3.35 0.69
CA LEU A 102 3.54 3.64 0.26
C LEU A 102 4.37 2.39 -0.03
N ALA A 103 3.85 1.19 0.23
CA ALA A 103 4.50 -0.05 -0.17
C ALA A 103 3.70 -0.78 -1.25
N VAL A 104 2.44 -1.15 -0.99
CA VAL A 104 1.67 -1.97 -1.93
C VAL A 104 1.43 -1.26 -3.26
N VAL A 105 0.96 -0.01 -3.25
CA VAL A 105 0.61 0.68 -4.50
C VAL A 105 1.83 0.98 -5.38
N PRO A 106 2.97 1.51 -4.88
CA PRO A 106 4.18 1.66 -5.69
C PRO A 106 4.66 0.34 -6.30
N ILE A 107 4.61 -0.76 -5.53
CA ILE A 107 4.93 -2.09 -6.05
C ILE A 107 3.99 -2.46 -7.20
N LEU A 108 2.67 -2.34 -7.01
CA LEU A 108 1.69 -2.66 -8.06
C LEU A 108 1.85 -1.80 -9.32
N CYS A 109 2.33 -0.56 -9.20
CA CYS A 109 2.68 0.30 -10.34
C CYS A 109 3.92 -0.20 -11.09
N ALA A 110 4.91 -0.76 -10.38
CA ALA A 110 6.16 -1.20 -10.96
C ALA A 110 6.06 -2.58 -11.66
N ILE A 111 5.09 -3.43 -11.28
CA ILE A 111 4.98 -4.78 -11.84
C ILE A 111 4.81 -4.80 -13.37
N PRO A 112 3.92 -4.01 -14.01
CA PRO A 112 3.75 -4.07 -15.46
C PRO A 112 5.01 -3.74 -16.26
N SER A 113 5.70 -2.65 -15.90
CA SER A 113 6.96 -2.27 -16.55
C SER A 113 8.05 -3.31 -16.30
N LEU A 114 8.14 -3.86 -15.08
CA LEU A 114 9.05 -4.94 -14.74
C LEU A 114 8.85 -6.18 -15.62
N PHE A 115 7.61 -6.62 -15.80
CA PHE A 115 7.28 -7.80 -16.61
C PHE A 115 7.55 -7.57 -18.10
N HIS A 116 7.27 -6.36 -18.61
CA HIS A 116 7.57 -5.99 -19.99
C HIS A 116 9.08 -6.05 -20.27
N GLU A 117 9.90 -5.49 -19.37
CA GLU A 117 11.35 -5.52 -19.48
C GLU A 117 11.92 -6.94 -19.35
N LEU A 118 11.40 -7.74 -18.41
CA LEU A 118 11.80 -9.14 -18.26
C LEU A 118 11.52 -9.97 -19.52
N ALA A 119 10.35 -9.78 -20.14
CA ALA A 119 9.95 -10.50 -21.34
C ALA A 119 10.80 -10.15 -22.57
N ASN A 120 11.34 -8.92 -22.63
CA ASN A 120 12.13 -8.41 -23.76
C ASN A 120 13.64 -8.31 -23.47
N SER A 121 14.09 -8.78 -22.30
CA SER A 121 15.49 -8.64 -21.87
C SER A 121 16.41 -9.62 -22.62
N LYS A 122 17.33 -9.06 -23.42
CA LYS A 122 18.42 -9.80 -24.09
C LYS A 122 19.43 -10.42 -23.12
N LEU A 123 19.42 -10.01 -21.85
CA LEU A 123 20.33 -10.52 -20.82
C LEU A 123 19.83 -11.84 -20.20
N LEU A 124 18.51 -12.03 -20.17
CA LEU A 124 17.86 -13.29 -19.78
C LEU A 124 17.64 -14.21 -20.98
N HIS A 125 17.39 -13.62 -22.15
CA HIS A 125 17.25 -14.31 -23.43
C HIS A 125 18.49 -14.06 -24.27
N THR A 126 19.61 -14.74 -23.97
CA THR A 126 20.63 -14.95 -25.01
C THR A 126 19.97 -15.81 -26.08
N LEU A 127 19.49 -15.18 -27.15
CA LEU A 127 18.75 -15.83 -28.22
C LEU A 127 19.60 -16.96 -28.79
N ALA A 128 19.20 -18.20 -28.53
CA ALA A 128 19.68 -19.33 -29.31
C ALA A 128 19.29 -19.07 -30.78
N PRO A 129 20.15 -19.41 -31.77
CA PRO A 129 19.85 -19.15 -33.17
C PRO A 129 18.51 -19.77 -33.56
N GLY A 130 17.55 -18.95 -33.98
CA GLY A 130 16.20 -19.39 -34.36
C GLY A 130 15.10 -19.20 -33.31
N ALA A 131 15.39 -18.60 -32.15
CA ALA A 131 14.36 -18.21 -31.19
C ALA A 131 13.54 -17.01 -31.70
N VAL A 132 12.22 -17.13 -31.62
CA VAL A 132 11.25 -16.11 -32.08
C VAL A 132 10.56 -15.54 -30.85
N ASP A 133 10.44 -14.21 -30.76
CA ASP A 133 9.69 -13.56 -29.69
C ASP A 133 8.21 -13.96 -29.78
N VAL A 134 7.72 -14.65 -28.74
CA VAL A 134 6.32 -15.04 -28.63
C VAL A 134 5.60 -13.93 -27.86
N SER A 135 4.69 -13.22 -28.53
CA SER A 135 3.79 -12.29 -27.85
C SER A 135 3.00 -13.02 -26.76
N LEU A 136 3.13 -12.58 -25.50
CA LEU A 136 2.44 -13.16 -24.35
C LEU A 136 0.91 -12.95 -24.38
N GLY A 137 0.40 -12.18 -25.35
CA GLY A 137 -1.02 -11.97 -25.57
C GLY A 137 -1.72 -11.41 -24.33
N ALA A 138 -2.88 -11.99 -23.98
CA ALA A 138 -3.66 -11.56 -22.80
C ALA A 138 -2.91 -11.70 -21.47
N SER A 139 -1.83 -12.49 -21.40
CA SER A 139 -1.03 -12.70 -20.20
C SER A 139 -0.28 -11.43 -19.77
N GLU A 140 -0.08 -10.47 -20.68
CA GLU A 140 0.50 -9.14 -20.38
C GLU A 140 -0.40 -8.30 -19.46
N LEU A 141 -1.69 -8.65 -19.32
CA LEU A 141 -2.62 -7.99 -18.40
C LEU A 141 -2.56 -8.54 -16.98
N LEU A 142 -1.92 -9.69 -16.74
CA LEU A 142 -1.85 -10.32 -15.41
C LEU A 142 -1.27 -9.36 -14.35
N PRO A 143 -0.19 -8.59 -14.62
CA PRO A 143 0.27 -7.51 -13.75
C PRO A 143 -0.79 -6.47 -13.39
N ALA A 144 -1.55 -6.00 -14.39
CA ALA A 144 -2.61 -5.02 -14.18
C ALA A 144 -3.77 -5.60 -13.39
N MET A 145 -4.07 -6.90 -13.54
CA MET A 145 -5.12 -7.59 -12.79
C MET A 145 -4.77 -7.80 -11.31
N ALA A 146 -3.48 -7.81 -10.96
CA ALA A 146 -3.02 -7.90 -9.56
C ALA A 146 -3.46 -6.71 -8.70
N ILE A 147 -3.89 -5.59 -9.31
CA ILE A 147 -4.46 -4.46 -8.58
C ILE A 147 -5.89 -4.71 -8.09
N LEU A 148 -6.65 -5.58 -8.76
CA LEU A 148 -8.06 -5.77 -8.47
C LEU A 148 -8.32 -6.30 -7.06
N PRO A 149 -7.57 -7.30 -6.54
CA PRO A 149 -7.70 -7.72 -5.15
C PRO A 149 -7.46 -6.57 -4.16
N PHE A 150 -6.46 -5.72 -4.41
CA PHE A 150 -6.17 -4.56 -3.56
C PHE A 150 -7.30 -3.52 -3.61
N MET A 151 -7.85 -3.26 -4.80
CA MET A 151 -8.97 -2.35 -4.99
C MET A 151 -10.24 -2.88 -4.34
N LEU A 152 -10.54 -4.18 -4.46
CA LEU A 152 -11.65 -4.81 -3.77
C LEU A 152 -11.48 -4.70 -2.26
N TYR A 153 -10.28 -4.93 -1.73
CA TYR A 153 -9.97 -4.75 -0.31
C TYR A 153 -10.23 -3.31 0.17
N GLN A 154 -9.74 -2.30 -0.56
CA GLN A 154 -9.94 -0.90 -0.18
C GLN A 154 -11.40 -0.42 -0.33
N LEU A 155 -12.06 -0.77 -1.43
CA LEU A 155 -13.44 -0.34 -1.73
C LEU A 155 -14.49 -1.07 -0.89
N ALA A 156 -14.24 -2.31 -0.49
CA ALA A 156 -15.08 -3.04 0.46
C ALA A 156 -14.96 -2.50 1.90
N GLY A 157 -14.12 -1.49 2.13
CA GLY A 157 -14.00 -0.80 3.42
C GLY A 157 -13.07 -1.48 4.41
N PHE A 158 -12.30 -2.48 3.99
CA PHE A 158 -11.32 -3.15 4.85
C PHE A 158 -10.04 -2.34 5.03
N GLY A 159 -9.71 -1.47 4.07
CA GLY A 159 -8.53 -0.62 4.13
C GLY A 159 -8.62 0.47 5.20
N THR A 160 -7.46 0.89 5.70
CA THR A 160 -7.38 1.89 6.78
C THR A 160 -7.94 3.25 6.34
N LEU A 161 -7.82 3.56 5.04
CA LEU A 161 -8.29 4.81 4.46
C LEU A 161 -9.81 5.02 4.64
N HIS A 162 -10.60 3.95 4.65
CA HIS A 162 -12.06 4.00 4.84
C HIS A 162 -12.48 4.67 6.16
N TYR A 163 -11.65 4.56 7.20
CA TYR A 163 -11.91 5.11 8.52
C TYR A 163 -11.36 6.54 8.68
N VAL A 164 -10.50 6.97 7.76
CA VAL A 164 -9.80 8.25 7.82
C VAL A 164 -10.56 9.34 7.07
N VAL A 165 -11.12 9.00 5.91
CA VAL A 165 -11.84 9.95 5.05
C VAL A 165 -13.30 9.55 4.91
N SER A 166 -14.14 10.45 4.38
CA SER A 166 -15.53 10.13 4.06
C SER A 166 -15.61 9.01 3.02
N LYS A 167 -16.72 8.27 2.99
CA LYS A 167 -16.93 7.18 2.01
C LYS A 167 -16.72 7.66 0.56
N GLN A 168 -17.23 8.84 0.21
CA GLN A 168 -17.07 9.42 -1.13
C GLN A 168 -15.60 9.73 -1.43
N ALA A 169 -14.88 10.34 -0.49
CA ALA A 169 -13.46 10.61 -0.65
C ALA A 169 -12.63 9.31 -0.79
N ASN A 170 -12.95 8.28 0.00
CA ASN A 170 -12.30 6.96 -0.13
C ASN A 170 -12.49 6.38 -1.53
N TRP A 171 -13.72 6.46 -2.06
CA TRP A 171 -14.02 6.01 -3.42
C TRP A 171 -13.24 6.81 -4.47
N ILE A 172 -13.23 8.14 -4.36
CA ILE A 172 -12.51 9.02 -5.29
C ILE A 172 -11.00 8.71 -5.27
N ILE A 173 -10.40 8.58 -4.09
CA ILE A 173 -8.96 8.30 -3.96
C ILE A 173 -8.63 6.93 -4.57
N ASN A 174 -9.40 5.89 -4.25
CA ASN A 174 -9.13 4.54 -4.77
C ASN A 174 -9.37 4.45 -6.28
N ILE A 175 -10.47 5.01 -6.80
CA ILE A 175 -10.70 5.08 -8.26
C ILE A 175 -9.59 5.90 -8.93
N GLY A 176 -9.14 6.98 -8.30
CA GLY A 176 -8.00 7.77 -8.75
C GLY A 176 -6.74 6.92 -8.87
N ILE A 177 -6.37 6.19 -7.81
CA ILE A 177 -5.22 5.26 -7.81
C ILE A 177 -5.33 4.25 -8.96
N LEU A 178 -6.48 3.60 -9.10
CA LEU A 178 -6.73 2.65 -10.19
C LEU A 178 -6.57 3.33 -11.56
N GLY A 179 -7.17 4.51 -11.73
CA GLY A 179 -7.11 5.28 -12.97
C GLY A 179 -5.68 5.67 -13.34
N PHE A 180 -4.89 6.16 -12.38
CA PHE A 180 -3.48 6.47 -12.61
C PHE A 180 -2.68 5.25 -13.03
N ILE A 181 -2.93 4.08 -12.41
CA ILE A 181 -2.21 2.84 -12.74
C ILE A 181 -2.60 2.32 -14.11
N VAL A 182 -3.90 2.30 -14.44
CA VAL A 182 -4.38 1.88 -15.76
C VAL A 182 -3.88 2.84 -16.84
N MET A 183 -3.98 4.15 -16.64
CA MET A 183 -3.48 5.14 -17.61
C MET A 183 -1.97 5.07 -17.79
N SER A 184 -1.21 4.87 -16.71
CA SER A 184 0.24 4.63 -16.77
C SER A 184 0.55 3.35 -17.57
N THR A 185 -0.20 2.27 -17.35
CA THR A 185 -0.04 1.02 -18.09
C THR A 185 -0.34 1.21 -19.59
N VAL A 186 -1.41 1.92 -19.92
CA VAL A 186 -1.76 2.24 -21.32
C VAL A 186 -0.71 3.15 -21.96
N ALA A 187 -0.20 4.15 -21.24
CA ALA A 187 0.84 5.04 -21.73
C ALA A 187 2.15 4.27 -22.03
N ASN A 188 2.53 3.34 -21.15
CA ASN A 188 3.67 2.44 -21.35
C ASN A 188 3.49 1.61 -22.64
N ARG A 189 2.32 0.97 -22.81
CA ARG A 189 2.01 0.17 -24.01
C ARG A 189 2.05 0.96 -25.31
N ASN A 190 1.69 2.25 -25.26
CA ASN A 190 1.74 3.14 -26.41
C ASN A 190 3.14 3.75 -26.64
N GLY A 191 4.15 3.35 -25.86
CA GLY A 191 5.52 3.89 -25.93
C GLY A 191 5.65 5.33 -25.44
N ASN A 192 4.63 5.87 -24.75
CA ASN A 192 4.64 7.24 -24.24
C ASN A 192 5.17 7.28 -22.79
N PHE A 193 6.48 7.04 -22.66
CA PHE A 193 7.18 6.95 -21.38
C PHE A 193 7.18 8.26 -20.58
N THR A 194 7.10 9.42 -21.26
CA THR A 194 7.03 10.72 -20.58
C THR A 194 5.73 10.86 -19.80
N LEU A 195 4.61 10.48 -20.43
CA LEU A 195 3.29 10.52 -19.79
C LEU A 195 3.20 9.50 -18.66
N GLU A 196 3.71 8.29 -18.86
CA GLU A 196 3.81 7.27 -17.81
C GLU A 196 4.53 7.80 -16.57
N LYS A 197 5.75 8.35 -16.74
CA LYS A 197 6.54 8.90 -15.64
C LYS A 197 5.82 10.01 -14.89
N ALA A 198 5.15 10.90 -15.62
CA ALA A 198 4.37 11.98 -15.01
C ALA A 198 3.21 11.43 -14.17
N LEU A 199 2.44 10.47 -14.69
CA LEU A 199 1.30 9.85 -14.01
C LEU A 199 1.73 9.11 -12.74
N VAL A 200 2.81 8.32 -12.81
CA VAL A 200 3.35 7.60 -11.64
C VAL A 200 3.86 8.58 -10.58
N SER A 201 4.56 9.64 -10.99
CA SER A 201 5.09 10.64 -10.05
C SER A 201 3.96 11.38 -9.31
N ILE A 202 2.92 11.79 -10.04
CA ILE A 202 1.73 12.43 -9.45
C ILE A 202 1.04 11.47 -8.47
N LEU A 203 0.91 10.20 -8.85
CA LEU A 203 0.32 9.18 -7.99
C LEU A 203 1.09 9.08 -6.67
N VAL A 204 2.41 8.84 -6.72
CA VAL A 204 3.28 8.68 -5.54
C VAL A 204 3.18 9.89 -4.60
N ILE A 205 3.30 11.11 -5.14
CA ILE A 205 3.17 12.34 -4.34
C ILE A 205 1.81 12.42 -3.66
N SER A 206 0.74 12.09 -4.38
CA SER A 206 -0.62 12.07 -3.84
C SER A 206 -0.75 11.05 -2.69
N MET A 207 -0.12 9.88 -2.81
CA MET A 207 -0.13 8.87 -1.74
C MET A 207 0.56 9.35 -0.47
N VAL A 208 1.70 10.02 -0.60
CA VAL A 208 2.43 10.61 0.54
C VAL A 208 1.55 11.61 1.29
N ILE A 209 0.85 12.47 0.56
CA ILE A 209 -0.06 13.46 1.15
C ILE A 209 -1.21 12.76 1.91
N VAL A 210 -1.84 11.75 1.30
CA VAL A 210 -2.95 11.00 1.91
C VAL A 210 -2.50 10.28 3.18
N VAL A 211 -1.30 9.68 3.17
CA VAL A 211 -0.72 9.00 4.34
C VAL A 211 -0.45 9.98 5.47
N PHE A 212 0.16 11.12 5.17
CA PHE A 212 0.44 12.14 6.17
C PHE A 212 -0.85 12.67 6.81
N TYR A 213 -1.84 13.01 5.98
CA TYR A 213 -3.17 13.38 6.44
C TYR A 213 -3.80 12.29 7.32
N GLY A 214 -3.72 11.03 6.89
CA GLY A 214 -4.35 9.92 7.59
C GLY A 214 -3.73 9.61 8.94
N ILE A 215 -2.41 9.71 9.07
CA ILE A 215 -1.71 9.59 10.36
C ILE A 215 -2.19 10.66 11.34
N LEU A 216 -2.26 11.92 10.90
CA LEU A 216 -2.73 13.02 11.74
C LEU A 216 -4.21 12.84 12.13
N LYS A 217 -5.04 12.39 11.19
CA LYS A 217 -6.45 12.17 11.44
C LYS A 217 -6.70 11.00 12.40
N LEU A 218 -5.98 9.88 12.25
CA LEU A 218 -6.04 8.75 13.18
C LEU A 218 -5.68 9.18 14.59
N ARG A 219 -4.64 10.02 14.74
CA ARG A 219 -4.28 10.60 16.03
C ARG A 219 -5.40 11.45 16.62
N GLN A 220 -6.01 12.33 15.82
CA GLN A 220 -7.12 13.16 16.27
C GLN A 220 -8.33 12.31 16.72
N MET A 221 -8.72 11.32 15.92
CA MET A 221 -9.85 10.43 16.23
C MET A 221 -9.64 9.67 17.53
N GLN A 222 -8.42 9.17 17.76
CA GLN A 222 -8.08 8.47 18.99
C GLN A 222 -8.15 9.40 20.21
N VAL A 223 -7.63 10.63 20.12
CA VAL A 223 -7.77 11.64 21.20
C VAL A 223 -9.23 11.92 21.53
N THR A 224 -10.10 12.09 20.53
CA THR A 224 -11.54 12.30 20.74
C THR A 224 -12.23 11.09 21.33
N TYR A 225 -11.84 9.88 20.91
CA TYR A 225 -12.40 8.63 21.44
C TYR A 225 -12.10 8.51 22.93
N ASP A 226 -10.85 8.67 23.34
CA ASP A 226 -10.44 8.47 24.74
C ASP A 226 -10.98 9.54 25.68
N ALA A 227 -11.11 10.79 25.23
CA ALA A 227 -11.68 11.86 26.03
C ALA A 227 -13.15 11.63 26.39
N ASN A 228 -13.89 10.92 25.53
CA ASN A 228 -15.34 10.78 25.64
C ASN A 228 -15.78 9.33 25.85
N CYS A 229 -14.87 8.36 25.90
CA CYS A 229 -15.21 6.96 26.10
C CYS A 229 -15.72 6.74 27.54
N PRO A 230 -16.96 6.25 27.73
CA PRO A 230 -17.47 5.91 29.06
C PRO A 230 -16.56 4.91 29.77
N GLN A 231 -16.25 5.19 31.04
CA GLN A 231 -15.52 4.25 31.88
C GLN A 231 -16.35 2.98 32.05
N LYS A 232 -15.73 1.82 31.81
CA LYS A 232 -16.36 0.55 32.16
C LYS A 232 -16.53 0.49 33.68
N GLU A 233 -17.70 0.08 34.14
CA GLU A 233 -17.93 -0.17 35.57
C GLU A 233 -16.85 -1.10 36.10
N PRO A 234 -16.23 -0.77 37.25
CA PRO A 234 -15.25 -1.65 37.89
C PRO A 234 -15.94 -2.96 38.25
N LYS A 235 -15.29 -4.07 37.90
CA LYS A 235 -15.70 -5.42 38.29
C LYS A 235 -15.55 -5.65 39.78
#